data_AF-A0A397CXN4-F1
#
_entry.id   AF-A0A397CXN4-F1
#
_cell.length_a   1.000
_cell.length_b   1.000
_cell.length_c   1.000
_cell.angle_alpha   90.00
_cell.angle_beta   90.00
_cell.angle_gamma   90.00
#
_symmetry.space_group_name_H-M   'P 1'
#
loop_
_entity.id
_entity.type
_entity.pdbx_description
1 polymer ?
#
loop_
_entity_poly.entity_id
_entity_poly.type
_entity_poly.pdbx_seq_one_letter_code
_entity_poly.pdbx_strand_id
1 'polypeptide(L)'
;MHARMRGAKLPLPVDFTPPNADTTAQWKRLAVHTKDQLVDPSLPRSISQLKTLSWLGQAVAVYRGADEEAPPGLHTWCAVTEVQATIDEVDNLFRSDASRSVGFIESAQLFDKNVLDATIVHTLEDTPAASLGVQWLLTRPMGTFSSLRDWCLLTVQTH
;
A
#
# COMPACT_ATOMS: atom_id res chain seq x y z
N MET A 1 -30.61 20.99 13.86
CA MET A 1 -29.47 20.91 12.92
C MET A 1 -28.61 19.71 13.30
N HIS A 2 -28.81 18.56 12.66
CA HIS A 2 -27.85 17.46 12.67
C HIS A 2 -27.70 17.04 11.21
N ALA A 3 -26.67 17.54 10.56
CA ALA A 3 -26.28 17.03 9.25
C ALA A 3 -25.73 15.62 9.49
N ARG A 4 -26.58 14.60 9.28
CA ARG A 4 -26.10 13.24 9.00
C ARG A 4 -25.25 13.37 7.75
N MET A 5 -23.92 13.39 7.91
CA MET A 5 -23.01 13.14 6.81
C MET A 5 -23.37 11.74 6.30
N ARG A 6 -24.11 11.67 5.18
CA ARG A 6 -24.18 10.45 4.39
C ARG A 6 -22.76 10.25 3.89
N GLY A 7 -21.99 9.41 4.59
CA GLY A 7 -20.63 9.07 4.19
C GLY A 7 -20.64 8.68 2.71
N ALA A 8 -19.65 9.17 1.96
CA ALA A 8 -19.49 8.81 0.56
C ALA A 8 -19.60 7.28 0.45
N LYS A 9 -20.51 6.80 -0.40
CA LYS A 9 -20.71 5.37 -0.62
C LYS A 9 -19.57 4.92 -1.52
N LEU A 10 -18.41 4.67 -0.93
CA LEU A 10 -17.26 4.10 -1.61
C LEU A 10 -17.67 2.72 -2.16
N PRO A 11 -17.23 2.34 -3.37
CA PRO A 11 -17.50 1.04 -3.95
C PRO A 11 -16.65 -0.05 -3.28
N LEU A 12 -16.71 -0.15 -1.96
CA LEU A 12 -15.99 -1.18 -1.21
C LEU A 12 -16.48 -2.58 -1.64
N PRO A 13 -15.61 -3.61 -1.57
CA PRO A 13 -16.00 -4.98 -1.82
C PRO A 13 -17.26 -5.37 -1.03
N VAL A 14 -18.13 -6.19 -1.62
CA VAL A 14 -19.43 -6.57 -1.01
C VAL A 14 -19.25 -7.32 0.31
N ASP A 15 -18.12 -8.03 0.44
CA ASP A 15 -17.68 -8.78 1.60
C ASP A 15 -16.82 -7.96 2.58
N PHE A 16 -16.56 -6.68 2.29
CA PHE A 16 -15.79 -5.82 3.19
C PHE A 16 -16.61 -5.51 4.45
N THR A 17 -16.11 -6.03 5.57
CA THR A 17 -16.61 -5.66 6.89
C THR A 17 -15.55 -4.79 7.57
N PRO A 18 -15.83 -3.49 7.81
CA PRO A 18 -14.86 -2.63 8.47
C PRO A 18 -14.52 -3.16 9.86
N PRO A 19 -13.28 -2.93 10.35
CA PRO A 19 -12.93 -3.27 11.71
C PRO A 19 -13.90 -2.65 12.72
N ASN A 20 -14.24 -3.42 13.74
CA ASN A 20 -15.03 -2.98 14.89
C ASN A 20 -14.23 -3.22 16.19
N ALA A 21 -14.74 -2.74 17.33
CA ALA A 21 -14.05 -2.84 18.61
C ALA A 21 -13.56 -4.26 18.95
N ASP A 22 -14.35 -5.28 18.59
CA ASP A 22 -14.06 -6.68 18.88
C ASP A 22 -13.02 -7.29 17.92
N THR A 23 -12.89 -6.74 16.71
CA THR A 23 -11.99 -7.26 15.66
C THR A 23 -10.70 -6.44 15.50
N THR A 24 -10.61 -5.23 16.05
CA THR A 24 -9.42 -4.37 15.97
C THR A 24 -8.12 -5.12 16.30
N ALA A 25 -8.12 -5.94 17.36
CA ALA A 25 -6.94 -6.71 17.76
C ALA A 25 -6.57 -7.81 16.74
N GLN A 26 -7.53 -8.35 15.99
CA GLN A 26 -7.28 -9.30 14.91
C GLN A 26 -6.67 -8.60 13.69
N TRP A 27 -7.23 -7.46 13.29
CA TRP A 27 -6.70 -6.66 12.17
C TRP A 27 -5.27 -6.16 12.44
N LYS A 28 -4.98 -5.70 13.66
CA LYS A 28 -3.63 -5.36 14.11
C LYS A 28 -2.66 -6.53 13.95
N ARG A 29 -3.05 -7.72 14.43
CA ARG A 29 -2.24 -8.94 14.29
C ARG A 29 -2.02 -9.35 12.84
N LEU A 30 -3.05 -9.29 12.00
CA LEU A 30 -2.95 -9.61 10.58
C LEU A 30 -1.96 -8.69 9.86
N ALA A 31 -2.03 -7.38 10.14
CA ALA A 31 -1.15 -6.41 9.52
C ALA A 31 0.32 -6.65 9.88
N VAL A 32 0.62 -6.82 11.17
CA VAL A 32 1.98 -7.11 11.64
C VAL A 32 2.49 -8.43 11.08
N HIS A 33 1.66 -9.49 11.11
CA HIS A 33 2.04 -10.79 10.58
C HIS A 33 2.36 -10.75 9.08
N THR A 34 1.53 -10.06 8.29
CA THR A 34 1.73 -9.92 6.83
C THR A 34 2.99 -9.10 6.54
N LYS A 35 3.24 -8.03 7.31
CA LYS A 35 4.48 -7.24 7.22
C LYS A 35 5.69 -8.14 7.43
N ASP A 36 5.72 -8.91 8.51
CA ASP A 36 6.86 -9.76 8.89
C ASP A 36 7.13 -10.83 7.83
N GLN A 37 6.08 -11.38 7.19
CA GLN A 37 6.23 -12.32 6.07
C GLN A 37 6.91 -11.70 4.84
N LEU A 38 6.82 -10.37 4.65
CA LEU A 38 7.41 -9.66 3.51
C LEU A 38 8.85 -9.18 3.76
N VAL A 39 9.31 -9.14 5.02
CA VAL A 39 10.67 -8.68 5.36
C VAL A 39 11.72 -9.59 4.74
N ASP A 40 11.68 -10.89 5.01
CA ASP A 40 12.72 -11.81 4.53
C ASP A 40 12.80 -11.91 3.00
N PRO A 41 11.68 -12.03 2.26
CA PRO A 41 11.71 -12.05 0.79
C PRO A 41 12.18 -10.74 0.14
N SER A 42 12.04 -9.60 0.81
CA SER A 42 12.41 -8.28 0.27
C SER A 42 13.88 -7.92 0.45
N LEU A 43 14.66 -8.69 1.22
CA LEU A 43 16.08 -8.42 1.43
C LEU A 43 16.92 -8.67 0.17
N PRO A 44 18.01 -7.90 -0.08
CA PRO A 44 18.90 -8.07 -1.24
C PRO A 44 19.44 -9.49 -1.45
N ARG A 45 19.72 -10.19 -0.34
CA ARG A 45 20.16 -11.60 -0.36
C ARG A 45 19.11 -12.52 -0.99
N SER A 46 17.83 -12.25 -0.74
CA SER A 46 16.69 -12.99 -1.27
C SER A 46 16.33 -12.53 -2.68
N ILE A 47 16.56 -11.25 -3.01
CA ILE A 47 16.39 -10.69 -4.36
C ILE A 47 17.30 -11.38 -5.39
N SER A 48 18.46 -11.89 -4.99
CA SER A 48 19.31 -12.71 -5.87
C SER A 48 18.61 -13.98 -6.40
N GLN A 49 17.51 -14.41 -5.76
CA GLN A 49 16.67 -15.52 -6.21
C GLN A 49 15.56 -15.07 -7.18
N LEU A 50 15.33 -13.76 -7.35
CA LEU A 50 14.43 -13.22 -8.38
C LEU A 50 15.15 -13.31 -9.73
N LYS A 51 14.80 -14.35 -10.50
CA LYS A 51 15.59 -14.84 -11.63
C LYS A 51 15.65 -13.89 -12.84
N THR A 52 14.77 -12.89 -12.94
CA THR A 52 14.63 -12.11 -14.18
C THR A 52 14.63 -10.61 -13.93
N LEU A 53 15.75 -9.96 -14.24
CA LEU A 53 15.81 -8.51 -14.45
C LEU A 53 14.85 -8.15 -15.58
N SER A 54 13.76 -7.46 -15.25
CA SER A 54 12.73 -7.09 -16.21
C SER A 54 12.94 -5.69 -16.76
N TRP A 55 13.55 -4.81 -15.98
CA TRP A 55 13.89 -3.46 -16.41
C TRP A 55 15.05 -2.89 -15.60
N LEU A 56 15.95 -2.17 -16.28
CA LEU A 56 17.09 -1.47 -15.67
C LEU A 56 17.11 -0.04 -16.17
N GLY A 57 16.80 0.90 -15.27
CA GLY A 57 16.97 2.33 -15.48
C GLY A 57 18.26 2.85 -14.87
N GLN A 58 18.51 4.16 -14.99
CA GLN A 58 19.69 4.81 -14.41
C GLN A 58 19.73 4.76 -12.87
N ALA A 59 18.58 4.65 -12.20
CA ALA A 59 18.48 4.71 -10.73
C ALA A 59 17.69 3.55 -10.10
N VAL A 60 16.96 2.76 -10.91
CA VAL A 60 16.05 1.73 -10.41
C VAL A 60 16.23 0.45 -11.23
N ALA A 61 16.37 -0.67 -10.55
CA ALA A 61 16.36 -2.01 -11.12
C ALA A 61 15.06 -2.72 -10.71
N VAL A 62 14.32 -3.26 -11.67
CA VAL A 62 13.06 -3.98 -11.43
C VAL A 62 13.23 -5.44 -11.81
N TYR A 63 13.01 -6.29 -10.82
CA TYR A 63 13.05 -7.74 -10.89
C TYR A 63 11.62 -8.30 -10.90
N ARG A 64 11.42 -9.36 -11.67
CA ARG A 64 10.18 -10.14 -11.65
C ARG A 64 10.48 -11.48 -10.98
N GLY A 65 9.65 -11.83 -10.01
CA GLY A 65 9.68 -13.14 -9.37
C GLY A 65 9.31 -14.25 -10.35
N ALA A 66 10.07 -15.33 -10.29
CA ALA A 66 9.72 -16.59 -10.93
C ALA A 66 9.02 -17.46 -9.88
N ASP A 67 7.76 -17.13 -9.60
CA ASP A 67 6.91 -17.93 -8.73
C ASP A 67 6.15 -18.93 -9.61
N GLU A 68 6.59 -20.19 -9.58
CA GLU A 68 5.99 -21.29 -10.35
C GLU A 68 4.65 -21.73 -9.76
N GLU A 69 4.38 -21.42 -8.49
CA GLU A 69 3.13 -21.75 -7.79
C GLU A 69 2.09 -20.63 -7.89
N ALA A 70 2.48 -19.45 -8.40
CA ALA A 70 1.60 -18.31 -8.57
C ALA A 70 0.43 -18.65 -9.55
N PRO A 71 -0.82 -18.29 -9.20
CA PRO A 71 -1.95 -18.44 -10.10
C PRO A 71 -1.73 -17.73 -11.45
N PRO A 72 -2.38 -18.19 -12.54
CA PRO A 72 -2.29 -17.53 -13.84
C PRO A 72 -2.64 -16.04 -13.75
N GLY A 73 -1.74 -15.19 -14.27
CA GLY A 73 -1.88 -13.74 -14.26
C GLY A 73 -1.40 -13.05 -12.97
N LEU A 74 -0.97 -13.79 -11.95
CA LEU A 74 -0.30 -13.23 -10.79
C LEU A 74 1.21 -13.12 -11.05
N HIS A 75 1.77 -11.94 -10.76
CA HIS A 75 3.19 -11.67 -10.93
C HIS A 75 3.73 -10.94 -9.71
N THR A 76 4.84 -11.43 -9.18
CA THR A 76 5.59 -10.76 -8.12
C THR A 76 6.64 -9.85 -8.73
N TRP A 77 6.74 -8.63 -8.21
CA TRP A 77 7.70 -7.62 -8.66
C TRP A 77 8.48 -7.09 -7.46
N CYS A 78 9.76 -6.82 -7.66
CA CYS A 78 10.63 -6.17 -6.69
C CYS A 78 11.44 -5.09 -7.39
N ALA A 79 11.38 -3.86 -6.88
CA ALA A 79 12.19 -2.76 -7.36
C ALA A 79 13.26 -2.41 -6.32
N VAL A 80 14.50 -2.22 -6.78
CA VAL A 80 15.63 -1.80 -5.96
C VAL A 80 16.11 -0.45 -6.49
N THR A 81 16.30 0.50 -5.58
CA THR A 81 16.77 1.85 -5.88
C THR A 81 17.71 2.31 -4.78
N GLU A 82 18.67 3.16 -5.13
CA GLU A 82 19.50 3.88 -4.17
C GLU A 82 18.96 5.31 -4.05
N VAL A 83 18.79 5.78 -2.82
CA VAL A 83 18.24 7.11 -2.51
C VAL A 83 19.21 7.84 -1.60
N GLN A 84 19.50 9.10 -1.91
CA GLN A 84 20.33 9.99 -1.09
C GLN A 84 19.46 10.64 -0.01
N ALA A 85 19.07 9.86 0.98
CA ALA A 85 18.25 10.28 2.12
C ALA A 85 18.56 9.41 3.35
N THR A 86 18.23 9.92 4.53
CA THR A 86 18.26 9.15 5.77
C THR A 86 17.09 8.16 5.84
N ILE A 87 17.20 7.14 6.68
CA ILE A 87 16.11 6.17 6.91
C ILE A 87 14.85 6.89 7.40
N ASP A 88 15.00 7.87 8.30
CA ASP A 88 13.89 8.64 8.84
C ASP A 88 13.20 9.48 7.78
N GLU A 89 13.94 10.06 6.81
CA GLU A 89 13.35 10.81 5.70
C GLU A 89 12.56 9.89 4.76
N VAL A 90 13.08 8.70 4.46
CA VAL A 90 12.39 7.71 3.63
C VAL A 90 11.15 7.18 4.35
N ASP A 91 11.26 6.82 5.62
CA ASP A 91 10.13 6.36 6.43
C ASP A 91 9.04 7.43 6.52
N ASN A 92 9.43 8.68 6.77
CA ASN A 92 8.51 9.80 6.75
C ASN A 92 7.87 9.99 5.37
N LEU A 93 8.53 9.73 4.25
CA LEU A 93 7.92 9.88 2.92
C LEU A 93 6.71 8.94 2.73
N PHE A 94 6.77 7.72 3.29
CA PHE A 94 5.70 6.71 3.16
C PHE A 94 4.58 6.86 4.20
N ARG A 95 4.77 7.67 5.24
CA ARG A 95 3.69 7.97 6.20
C ARG A 95 2.53 8.64 5.48
N SER A 96 1.42 7.92 5.41
CA SER A 96 0.18 8.37 4.80
C SER A 96 -0.74 9.07 5.81
N ASP A 97 -0.18 9.73 6.82
CA ASP A 97 -0.99 10.38 7.85
C ASP A 97 -1.70 11.60 7.26
N ALA A 98 -3.03 11.61 7.37
CA ALA A 98 -3.90 12.70 6.94
C ALA A 98 -3.64 14.04 7.69
N SER A 99 -2.70 14.05 8.64
CA SER A 99 -2.30 15.19 9.45
C SER A 99 -1.26 16.09 8.77
N ARG A 100 -0.65 15.66 7.65
CA ARG A 100 0.25 16.52 6.87
C ARG A 100 -0.53 17.57 6.10
N SER A 101 0.12 18.69 5.85
CA SER A 101 -0.42 19.85 5.11
C SER A 101 -0.86 19.54 3.67
N VAL A 102 -0.54 18.35 3.16
CA VAL A 102 -0.88 17.86 1.83
C VAL A 102 -1.93 16.75 2.03
N GLY A 103 -3.06 16.83 1.34
CA GLY A 103 -4.14 15.86 1.53
C GLY A 103 -3.73 14.41 1.20
N PHE A 104 -4.56 13.46 1.61
CA PHE A 104 -4.30 12.03 1.46
C PHE A 104 -4.19 11.60 -0.03
N ILE A 105 -4.99 12.19 -0.90
CA ILE A 105 -4.99 11.89 -2.34
C ILE A 105 -3.69 12.38 -2.97
N GLU A 106 -3.27 13.60 -2.66
CA GLU A 106 -2.02 14.18 -3.14
C GLU A 106 -0.82 13.34 -2.69
N SER A 107 -0.84 12.85 -1.45
CA SER A 107 0.19 11.95 -0.92
C SER A 107 0.23 10.63 -1.68
N ALA A 108 -0.92 10.03 -2.00
CA ALA A 108 -0.99 8.83 -2.83
C ALA A 108 -0.48 9.08 -4.27
N GLN A 109 -0.75 10.27 -4.82
CA GLN A 109 -0.31 10.68 -6.15
C GLN A 109 1.21 10.92 -6.26
N LEU A 110 1.91 11.16 -5.14
CA LEU A 110 3.38 11.20 -5.12
C LEU A 110 3.99 9.86 -5.55
N PHE A 111 3.34 8.75 -5.19
CA PHE A 111 3.83 7.40 -5.49
C PHE A 111 3.20 6.81 -6.75
N ASP A 112 1.93 7.12 -7.03
CA ASP A 112 1.27 6.68 -8.25
C ASP A 112 0.42 7.81 -8.87
N LYS A 113 0.95 8.38 -9.96
CA LYS A 113 0.26 9.38 -10.78
C LYS A 113 -1.06 8.91 -11.37
N ASN A 114 -1.35 7.61 -11.35
CA ASN A 114 -2.61 7.06 -11.84
C ASN A 114 -3.70 7.02 -10.77
N VAL A 115 -3.40 7.39 -9.51
CA VAL A 115 -4.42 7.54 -8.46
C VAL A 115 -5.38 8.67 -8.84
N LEU A 116 -6.66 8.33 -8.92
CA LEU A 116 -7.77 9.21 -9.25
C LEU A 116 -8.49 9.72 -8.00
N ASP A 117 -8.57 8.88 -6.98
CA ASP A 117 -9.21 9.17 -5.71
C ASP A 117 -8.63 8.24 -4.64
N ALA A 118 -8.64 8.69 -3.38
CA ALA A 118 -8.15 7.92 -2.27
C ALA A 118 -8.77 8.41 -0.96
N THR A 119 -9.03 7.50 -0.02
CA THR A 119 -9.50 7.87 1.31
C THR A 119 -9.10 6.85 2.37
N ILE A 120 -8.99 7.32 3.62
CA ILE A 120 -8.83 6.45 4.78
C ILE A 120 -10.23 5.97 5.18
N VAL A 121 -10.47 4.67 5.04
CA VAL A 121 -11.75 4.03 5.38
C VAL A 121 -11.85 3.82 6.88
N HIS A 122 -10.75 3.46 7.53
CA HIS A 122 -10.71 3.20 8.97
C HIS A 122 -9.30 3.39 9.54
N THR A 123 -9.18 4.05 10.69
CA THR A 123 -7.92 4.20 11.42
C THR A 123 -7.91 3.26 12.62
N LEU A 124 -6.96 2.31 12.65
CA LEU A 124 -6.79 1.33 13.73
C LEU A 124 -5.76 1.78 14.77
N GLU A 125 -4.74 2.52 14.31
CA GLU A 125 -3.70 3.10 15.14
C GLU A 125 -3.11 4.32 14.42
N ASP A 126 -2.98 5.41 15.15
CA ASP A 126 -2.33 6.62 14.66
C ASP A 126 -1.56 7.26 15.81
N THR A 127 -0.30 6.85 15.92
CA THR A 127 0.63 7.33 16.93
C THR A 127 1.92 7.80 16.24
N PRO A 128 2.77 8.58 16.93
CA PRO A 128 4.09 8.90 16.39
C PRO A 128 4.91 7.66 16.03
N ALA A 129 4.73 6.54 16.75
CA ALA A 129 5.50 5.31 16.57
C ALA A 129 4.90 4.31 15.56
N ALA A 130 3.60 4.42 15.25
CA ALA A 130 2.93 3.49 14.36
C ALA A 130 1.70 4.11 13.69
N SER A 131 1.52 3.77 12.41
CA SER A 131 0.31 4.08 11.65
C SER A 131 -0.27 2.79 11.08
N LEU A 132 -1.54 2.54 11.37
CA LEU A 132 -2.25 1.36 10.90
C LEU A 132 -3.68 1.74 10.53
N GLY A 133 -4.13 1.30 9.35
CA GLY A 133 -5.48 1.56 8.92
C GLY A 133 -5.88 0.81 7.67
N VAL A 134 -7.12 1.03 7.27
CA VAL A 134 -7.67 0.57 6.00
C VAL A 134 -7.78 1.79 5.09
N GLN A 135 -7.17 1.68 3.92
CA GLN A 135 -7.19 2.70 2.88
C GLN A 135 -7.94 2.17 1.66
N TRP A 136 -8.63 3.06 0.97
CA TRP A 136 -9.21 2.80 -0.34
C TRP A 136 -8.60 3.71 -1.38
N LEU A 137 -8.27 3.17 -2.55
CA LEU A 137 -7.70 3.92 -3.67
C LEU A 137 -8.44 3.56 -4.96
N LEU A 138 -8.64 4.54 -5.83
CA LEU A 138 -9.08 4.36 -7.20
C LEU A 138 -7.93 4.71 -8.14
N THR A 139 -7.63 3.83 -9.08
CA THR A 139 -6.50 3.95 -10.00
C THR A 139 -6.93 3.80 -11.45
N ARG A 140 -6.28 4.57 -12.34
CA ARG A 140 -6.35 4.36 -13.78
C ARG A 140 -5.46 3.17 -14.16
N PRO A 141 -5.94 2.22 -14.98
CA PRO A 141 -5.10 1.13 -15.42
C PRO A 141 -4.00 1.61 -16.37
N MET A 142 -2.89 0.87 -16.36
CA MET A 142 -1.78 1.06 -17.29
C MET A 142 -2.14 0.41 -18.65
N GLY A 143 -3.03 1.05 -19.42
CA GLY A 143 -3.42 0.59 -20.77
C GLY A 143 -4.82 1.06 -21.20
N THR A 144 -5.07 1.08 -22.51
CA THR A 144 -6.27 1.70 -23.12
C THR A 144 -7.55 0.87 -22.98
N PHE A 145 -7.45 -0.43 -22.69
CA PHE A 145 -8.58 -1.38 -22.74
C PHE A 145 -8.93 -2.04 -21.41
N SER A 146 -8.50 -1.45 -20.29
CA SER A 146 -8.86 -1.94 -18.95
C SER A 146 -9.83 -0.97 -18.29
N SER A 147 -10.76 -1.51 -17.49
CA SER A 147 -11.61 -0.69 -16.63
C SER A 147 -10.80 -0.10 -15.46
N LEU A 148 -11.32 0.96 -14.84
CA LEU A 148 -10.77 1.49 -13.59
C LEU A 148 -10.64 0.37 -12.54
N ARG A 149 -9.63 0.49 -11.68
CA ARG A 149 -9.36 -0.46 -10.60
C ARG A 149 -9.38 0.27 -9.29
N ASP A 150 -10.08 -0.30 -8.32
CA ASP A 150 -10.00 0.14 -6.95
C ASP A 150 -9.29 -0.89 -6.08
N TRP A 151 -8.76 -0.41 -4.95
CA TRP A 151 -7.96 -1.17 -4.02
C TRP A 151 -8.46 -0.88 -2.61
N CYS A 152 -8.58 -1.93 -1.79
CA CYS A 152 -8.82 -1.80 -0.36
C CYS A 152 -7.64 -2.44 0.37
N LEU A 153 -6.81 -1.62 1.00
CA LEU A 153 -5.51 -2.02 1.53
C LEU A 153 -5.49 -1.88 3.05
N LEU A 154 -5.02 -2.93 3.73
CA LEU A 154 -4.60 -2.86 5.13
C LEU A 154 -3.15 -2.37 5.16
N THR A 155 -2.94 -1.12 5.57
CA THR A 155 -1.63 -0.47 5.57
C THR A 155 -1.08 -0.40 6.97
N VAL A 156 0.18 -0.82 7.14
CA VAL A 156 0.90 -0.77 8.43
C VAL A 156 2.26 -0.14 8.26
N GLN A 157 2.61 0.72 9.20
CA GLN A 157 3.93 1.30 9.36
C GLN A 157 4.30 1.29 10.85
N THR A 158 5.48 0.79 11.15
CA THR A 158 6.02 0.68 12.51
C THR A 158 7.45 1.19 12.50
N HIS A 159 7.76 2.13 13.40
CA HIS A 159 9.14 2.53 13.69
C HIS A 159 9.94 1.41 14.35
#